data_AF-A0A7R7T718-F1
#
_entry.id   AF-A0A7R7T718-F1
#
_cell.length_a   1.000
_cell.length_b   1.000
_cell.length_c   1.000
_cell.angle_alpha   90.00
_cell.angle_beta   90.00
_cell.angle_gamma   90.00
#
_symmetry.space_group_name_H-M   'P 1'
#
loop_
_entity.id
_entity.type
_entity.pdbx_description
1 polymer ?
#
loop_
_entity_poly.entity_id
_entity_poly.type
_entity_poly.pdbx_seq_one_letter_code
_entity_poly.pdbx_strand_id
1 'polypeptide(L)'
;MIKEDIQHFDARAAWLQLSPDVQEEVGRAALDLAMSWELGVAVDEGNADQRLQRAAEAGEFMAADQLAGAFEVHVPDEMKRAGDIPRVPSAVGTVCHSCGCSELDRCDDGCDWTKTIAVLPVWRAKPAQAPRALVTLADLVEGDAGGVGLERLSAALQVYVAMRGERITVRAAAEAFNTTDQVIAEVLSRARWASIAGPIGNPVMAAIELAGE
;
A
#
# COMPACT_ATOMS: atom_id res chain seq x y z
N MET A 1 -36.92 15.59 8.34
CA MET A 1 -35.46 15.43 8.52
C MET A 1 -34.92 14.96 7.18
N ILE A 2 -34.10 15.77 6.51
CA ILE A 2 -33.55 15.41 5.21
C ILE A 2 -32.48 14.34 5.46
N LYS A 3 -32.70 13.11 4.99
CA LYS A 3 -31.66 12.09 4.94
C LYS A 3 -30.71 12.49 3.82
N GLU A 4 -29.74 13.34 4.13
CA GLU A 4 -28.67 13.63 3.17
C GLU A 4 -27.81 12.39 3.02
N ASP A 5 -27.60 11.96 1.78
CA ASP A 5 -26.79 10.78 1.50
C ASP A 5 -25.34 11.03 1.95
N ILE A 6 -24.82 10.11 2.75
CA ILE A 6 -23.43 10.15 3.22
C ILE A 6 -22.52 10.02 2.00
N GLN A 7 -21.71 11.05 1.75
CA GLN A 7 -20.75 11.03 0.66
C GLN A 7 -19.43 10.44 1.11
N HIS A 8 -18.84 9.63 0.23
CA HIS A 8 -17.54 9.01 0.49
C HIS A 8 -16.39 9.77 -0.15
N PHE A 9 -15.26 9.78 0.56
CA PHE A 9 -13.97 10.21 0.07
C PHE A 9 -13.29 9.05 -0.66
N ASP A 10 -13.00 9.24 -1.94
CA ASP A 10 -12.24 8.27 -2.74
C ASP A 10 -10.75 8.59 -2.66
N ALA A 11 -10.05 7.92 -1.74
CA ALA A 11 -8.62 8.10 -1.53
C ALA A 11 -7.78 7.78 -2.76
N ARG A 12 -8.22 6.85 -3.61
CA ARG A 12 -7.50 6.50 -4.85
C ARG A 12 -7.64 7.62 -5.87
N ALA A 13 -8.84 8.15 -6.05
CA ALA A 13 -9.07 9.28 -6.95
C ALA A 13 -8.31 10.53 -6.48
N ALA A 14 -8.26 10.78 -5.17
CA ALA A 14 -7.44 11.85 -4.60
C ALA A 14 -5.95 11.62 -4.87
N TRP A 15 -5.43 10.42 -4.57
CA TRP A 15 -4.03 10.05 -4.81
C TRP A 15 -3.59 10.30 -6.26
N LEU A 16 -4.39 9.85 -7.23
CA LEU A 16 -4.07 9.98 -8.66
C LEU A 16 -4.05 11.43 -9.16
N GLN A 17 -4.57 12.39 -8.39
CA GLN A 17 -4.55 13.82 -8.72
C GLN A 17 -3.36 14.55 -8.10
N LEU A 18 -2.62 13.92 -7.18
CA LEU A 18 -1.40 14.45 -6.60
C LEU A 18 -0.26 14.42 -7.63
N SER A 19 0.68 15.37 -7.53
CA SER A 19 1.92 15.29 -8.31
C SER A 19 2.77 14.11 -7.84
N PRO A 20 3.69 13.59 -8.69
CA PRO A 20 4.58 12.50 -8.29
C PRO A 20 5.36 12.79 -7.01
N ASP A 21 5.87 14.00 -6.84
CA ASP A 21 6.64 14.40 -5.64
C ASP A 21 5.77 14.33 -4.37
N VAL A 22 4.50 14.74 -4.46
CA VAL A 22 3.57 14.68 -3.33
C VAL A 22 3.13 13.24 -3.07
N GLN A 23 2.93 12.43 -4.12
CA GLN A 23 2.68 11.00 -3.95
C GLN A 23 3.85 10.31 -3.23
N GLU A 24 5.09 10.66 -3.57
CA GLU A 24 6.27 10.14 -2.89
C GLU A 24 6.29 10.54 -1.41
N GLU A 25 6.03 11.81 -1.10
CA GLU A 25 5.99 12.32 0.26
C GLU A 25 4.92 11.62 1.12
N VAL A 26 3.69 11.55 0.62
CA VAL A 26 2.58 10.86 1.31
C VAL A 26 2.87 9.37 1.43
N GLY A 27 3.41 8.75 0.38
CA GLY A 27 3.75 7.32 0.36
C GLY A 27 4.82 6.98 1.39
N ARG A 28 5.86 7.80 1.51
CA ARG A 28 6.90 7.64 2.54
C ARG A 28 6.30 7.76 3.94
N ALA A 29 5.54 8.82 4.21
CA ALA A 29 4.94 9.03 5.52
C ALA A 29 3.96 7.89 5.90
N ALA A 30 3.21 7.35 4.94
CA ALA A 30 2.34 6.20 5.16
C ALA A 30 3.12 4.92 5.52
N LEU A 31 4.26 4.68 4.87
CA LEU A 31 5.13 3.54 5.18
C LEU A 31 5.81 3.70 6.55
N ASP A 32 6.27 4.91 6.89
CA ASP A 32 6.86 5.20 8.19
C ASP A 32 5.84 5.02 9.33
N LEU A 33 4.58 5.42 9.11
CA LEU A 33 3.48 5.18 10.04
C LEU A 33 3.24 3.68 10.25
N ALA A 34 3.12 2.92 9.16
CA ALA A 34 2.91 1.47 9.23
C ALA A 34 4.08 0.77 9.96
N MET A 35 5.32 1.14 9.67
CA MET A 35 6.50 0.60 10.34
C MET A 35 6.53 0.97 11.83
N SER A 36 6.05 2.15 12.20
CA SER A 36 5.95 2.58 13.60
C SER A 36 4.95 1.71 14.37
N TRP A 37 3.82 1.36 13.75
CA TRP A 37 2.86 0.42 14.35
C TRP A 37 3.42 -1.00 14.47
N GLU A 38 4.06 -1.52 13.43
CA GLU A 38 4.72 -2.84 13.47
C GLU A 38 5.79 -2.90 14.58
N LEU A 39 6.55 -1.81 14.78
CA LEU A 39 7.51 -1.71 15.87
C LEU A 39 6.83 -1.73 17.24
N GLY A 40 5.70 -1.02 17.39
CA GLY A 40 4.89 -1.04 18.61
C GLY A 40 4.35 -2.44 18.93
N VAL A 41 3.78 -3.12 17.94
CA VAL A 41 3.32 -4.52 18.07
C VAL A 41 4.46 -5.44 18.50
N ALA A 42 5.63 -5.32 17.85
CA ALA A 42 6.79 -6.14 18.22
C ALA A 42 7.25 -5.89 19.67
N VAL A 43 7.15 -4.66 20.18
CA VAL A 43 7.44 -4.36 21.59
C VAL A 43 6.38 -4.98 22.51
N ASP A 44 5.09 -4.80 22.21
CA ASP A 44 3.98 -5.33 23.02
C ASP A 44 3.98 -6.86 23.11
N GLU A 45 4.39 -7.53 22.03
CA GLU A 45 4.54 -8.99 21.98
C GLU A 45 5.84 -9.50 22.63
N GLY A 46 6.76 -8.62 23.02
CA GLY A 46 8.06 -8.98 23.60
C GLY A 46 9.10 -9.44 22.59
N ASN A 47 8.87 -9.19 21.29
CA ASN A 47 9.78 -9.49 20.18
C ASN A 47 10.87 -8.41 19.98
N ALA A 48 10.74 -7.27 20.65
CA ALA A 48 11.67 -6.13 20.59
C ALA A 48 11.96 -5.54 21.99
N ASP A 49 13.08 -4.81 22.15
CA ASP A 49 13.44 -4.17 23.42
C ASP A 49 12.44 -3.05 23.77
N GLN A 50 11.94 -3.03 25.01
CA GLN A 50 10.98 -2.03 25.51
C GLN A 50 11.44 -0.57 25.30
N ARG A 51 12.75 -0.33 25.21
CA ARG A 51 13.30 1.00 24.91
C ARG A 51 12.87 1.53 23.53
N LEU A 52 12.48 0.66 22.61
CA LEU A 52 11.98 1.03 21.28
C LEU A 52 10.55 1.56 21.29
N GLN A 53 9.79 1.36 22.38
CA GLN A 53 8.41 1.86 22.50
C GLN A 53 8.32 3.36 22.22
N ARG A 54 9.20 4.15 22.82
CA ARG A 54 9.22 5.61 22.64
C ARG A 54 9.54 6.01 21.20
N ALA A 55 10.33 5.19 20.49
CA ALA A 55 10.65 5.44 19.09
C ALA A 55 9.45 5.11 18.19
N ALA A 56 8.72 4.03 18.47
CA ALA A 56 7.47 3.69 17.79
C ALA A 56 6.43 4.80 17.94
N GLU A 57 6.17 5.25 19.16
CA GLU A 57 5.20 6.34 19.45
C GLU A 57 5.59 7.66 18.79
N ALA A 58 6.89 8.01 18.83
CA ALA A 58 7.38 9.23 18.18
C ALA A 58 7.27 9.13 16.65
N GLY A 59 7.61 7.97 16.07
CA GLY A 59 7.49 7.69 14.64
C GLY A 59 6.04 7.77 14.16
N GLU A 60 5.12 7.16 14.90
CA GLU A 60 3.68 7.22 14.63
C GLU A 60 3.20 8.67 14.62
N PHE A 61 3.52 9.45 15.67
CA PHE A 61 3.09 10.84 15.77
C PHE A 61 3.63 11.69 14.61
N MET A 62 4.93 11.58 14.32
CA MET A 62 5.57 12.35 13.25
C MET A 62 5.03 11.99 11.87
N ALA A 63 4.83 10.71 11.60
CA ALA A 63 4.32 10.23 10.32
C ALA A 63 2.85 10.60 10.13
N ALA A 64 2.04 10.49 11.19
CA ALA A 64 0.63 10.92 11.17
C ALA A 64 0.49 12.43 10.94
N ASP A 65 1.33 13.26 11.58
CA ASP A 65 1.36 14.71 11.37
C ASP A 65 1.73 15.08 9.92
N GLN A 66 2.76 14.42 9.36
CA GLN A 66 3.15 14.60 7.96
C GLN A 66 2.02 14.24 6.98
N LEU A 67 1.35 13.11 7.23
CA LEU A 67 0.19 12.71 6.42
C LEU A 67 -0.95 13.71 6.51
N ALA A 68 -1.27 14.19 7.71
CA ALA A 68 -2.32 15.19 7.93
C ALA A 68 -2.00 16.50 7.22
N GLY A 69 -0.75 16.98 7.33
CA GLY A 69 -0.28 18.19 6.65
C GLY A 69 -0.34 18.06 5.13
N ALA A 70 0.18 16.96 4.58
CA ALA A 70 0.13 16.71 3.13
C ALA A 70 -1.32 16.59 2.62
N PHE A 71 -2.19 15.93 3.38
CA PHE A 71 -3.61 15.85 3.07
C PHE A 71 -4.29 17.22 3.07
N GLU A 72 -4.02 18.05 4.08
CA GLU A 72 -4.59 19.40 4.19
C GLU A 72 -4.16 20.30 3.03
N VAL A 73 -2.87 20.28 2.70
CA VAL A 73 -2.26 21.16 1.69
C VAL A 73 -2.60 20.72 0.27
N HIS A 74 -2.59 19.42 -0.02
CA HIS A 74 -2.62 18.93 -1.40
C HIS A 74 -3.96 18.34 -1.83
N VAL A 75 -4.85 17.96 -0.90
CA VAL A 75 -6.18 17.46 -1.23
C VAL A 75 -7.19 18.61 -1.20
N PRO A 76 -7.84 18.93 -2.35
CA PRO A 76 -8.82 20.03 -2.41
C PRO A 76 -10.02 19.81 -1.48
N ASP A 77 -10.55 20.91 -0.94
CA ASP A 77 -11.69 20.88 0.00
C ASP A 77 -12.93 20.23 -0.58
N GLU A 78 -13.20 20.40 -1.87
CA GLU A 78 -14.32 19.77 -2.58
C GLU A 78 -14.25 18.23 -2.63
N MET A 79 -13.04 17.67 -2.49
CA MET A 79 -12.85 16.23 -2.34
C MET A 79 -13.03 15.81 -0.90
N LYS A 80 -12.56 16.61 0.06
CA LYS A 80 -12.66 16.32 1.50
C LYS A 80 -14.09 16.48 2.03
N ARG A 81 -14.91 17.33 1.41
CA ARG A 81 -16.22 17.74 1.90
C ARG A 81 -17.30 17.72 0.82
N ALA A 82 -18.56 17.65 1.26
CA ALA A 82 -19.75 17.88 0.46
C ALA A 82 -20.54 19.02 1.11
N GLY A 83 -20.37 20.25 0.61
CA GLY A 83 -20.75 21.45 1.36
C GLY A 83 -19.91 21.58 2.63
N ASP A 84 -20.56 21.76 3.78
CA ASP A 84 -19.86 21.90 5.07
C ASP A 84 -19.53 20.55 5.74
N ILE A 85 -19.99 19.43 5.16
CA ILE A 85 -19.91 18.10 5.78
C ILE A 85 -18.66 17.35 5.28
N PRO A 86 -17.77 16.86 6.17
CA PRO A 86 -16.67 15.97 5.79
C PRO A 86 -17.17 14.66 5.18
N ARG A 87 -16.48 14.18 4.15
CA ARG A 87 -16.79 12.89 3.53
C ARG A 87 -16.22 11.73 4.35
N VAL A 88 -16.91 10.61 4.34
CA VAL A 88 -16.47 9.37 5.02
C VAL A 88 -15.46 8.63 4.13
N PRO A 89 -14.32 8.14 4.62
CA PRO A 89 -13.40 7.35 3.78
C PRO A 89 -14.12 6.16 3.12
N SER A 90 -13.86 5.92 1.83
CA SER A 90 -14.50 4.81 1.10
C SER A 90 -14.18 3.43 1.69
N ALA A 91 -13.04 3.29 2.38
CA ALA A 91 -12.63 2.06 3.06
C ALA A 91 -13.55 1.67 4.24
N VAL A 92 -14.31 2.62 4.80
CA VAL A 92 -15.24 2.37 5.91
C VAL A 92 -16.52 1.64 5.43
N GLY A 93 -16.80 1.64 4.12
CA GLY A 93 -18.01 1.03 3.58
C GLY A 93 -19.29 1.80 3.94
N THR A 94 -20.43 1.12 4.00
CA THR A 94 -21.70 1.77 4.39
C THR A 94 -21.69 2.22 5.85
N VAL A 95 -22.35 3.35 6.13
CA VAL A 95 -22.52 3.88 7.50
C VAL A 95 -24.01 3.98 7.83
N CYS A 96 -24.37 3.51 9.02
CA CYS A 96 -25.72 3.59 9.55
C CYS A 96 -26.11 5.06 9.81
N HIS A 97 -27.25 5.49 9.28
CA HIS A 97 -27.75 6.86 9.49
C HIS A 97 -28.08 7.18 10.95
N SER A 98 -28.48 6.16 11.72
CA SER A 98 -28.98 6.35 13.08
C SER A 98 -27.84 6.42 14.10
N CYS A 99 -26.87 5.52 13.99
CA CYS A 99 -25.85 5.32 15.02
C CYS A 99 -24.42 5.55 14.54
N GLY A 100 -24.17 5.75 13.24
CA GLY A 100 -22.81 5.92 12.70
C GLY A 100 -21.95 4.66 12.68
N CYS A 101 -22.47 3.52 13.17
CA CYS A 101 -21.85 2.19 13.00
C CYS A 101 -21.53 1.97 11.51
N SER A 102 -20.31 1.54 11.20
CA SER A 102 -19.92 1.11 9.84
C SER A 102 -20.34 -0.33 9.62
N GLU A 103 -20.36 -0.80 8.36
CA GLU A 103 -20.62 -2.22 8.08
C GLU A 103 -19.63 -3.18 8.73
N LEU A 104 -18.43 -2.68 9.06
CA LEU A 104 -17.37 -3.42 9.73
C LEU A 104 -17.53 -3.44 11.26
N ASP A 105 -18.34 -2.53 11.82
CA ASP A 105 -18.60 -2.39 13.26
C ASP A 105 -20.08 -2.13 13.50
N ARG A 106 -20.91 -3.13 13.19
CA ARG A 106 -22.37 -3.02 13.28
C ARG A 106 -22.84 -3.13 14.73
N CYS A 107 -23.85 -2.34 15.05
CA CYS A 107 -24.53 -2.36 16.34
C CYS A 107 -25.39 -3.65 16.50
N ASP A 108 -25.45 -4.22 17.70
CA ASP A 108 -26.20 -5.47 17.99
C ASP A 108 -27.72 -5.33 17.76
N ASP A 109 -28.28 -4.15 18.01
CA ASP A 109 -29.71 -3.85 17.87
C ASP A 109 -30.15 -3.66 16.40
N GLY A 110 -29.23 -3.80 15.45
CA GLY A 110 -29.45 -3.60 14.02
C GLY A 110 -29.20 -2.16 13.56
N CYS A 111 -28.88 -2.01 12.27
CA CYS A 111 -28.53 -0.72 11.66
C CYS A 111 -29.47 -0.38 10.50
N ASP A 112 -29.93 0.88 10.45
CA ASP A 112 -30.61 1.48 9.29
C ASP A 112 -29.54 1.99 8.31
N TRP A 113 -29.02 1.06 7.49
CA TRP A 113 -27.96 1.34 6.53
C TRP A 113 -28.42 2.35 5.47
N THR A 114 -27.54 3.31 5.17
CA THR A 114 -27.64 4.03 3.91
C THR A 114 -27.33 3.09 2.76
N LYS A 115 -28.15 3.10 1.71
CA LYS A 115 -27.62 2.68 0.41
C LYS A 115 -26.64 3.76 -0.01
N THR A 116 -25.36 3.44 -0.06
CA THR A 116 -24.37 4.28 -0.71
C THR A 116 -24.94 4.68 -2.08
N ILE A 117 -25.02 5.97 -2.38
CA ILE A 117 -25.07 6.37 -3.79
C ILE A 117 -23.73 5.90 -4.34
N ALA A 118 -23.76 4.81 -5.10
CA ALA A 118 -22.59 4.31 -5.78
C ALA A 118 -21.95 5.50 -6.51
N VAL A 119 -20.78 5.93 -6.05
CA VAL A 119 -19.86 6.66 -6.91
C VAL A 119 -19.71 5.75 -8.12
N LEU A 120 -20.12 6.26 -9.28
CA LEU A 120 -20.35 5.49 -10.51
C LEU A 120 -19.30 4.39 -10.69
N PRO A 121 -19.70 3.18 -11.16
CA PRO A 121 -18.76 2.10 -11.36
C PRO A 121 -17.61 2.61 -12.23
N VAL A 122 -16.40 2.49 -11.70
CA VAL A 122 -15.17 2.47 -12.49
C VAL A 122 -15.48 1.65 -13.73
N TRP A 123 -15.35 2.29 -14.88
CA TRP A 123 -15.46 1.72 -16.22
C TRP A 123 -15.32 0.19 -16.24
N ARG A 124 -16.44 -0.52 -16.45
CA ARG A 124 -16.38 -1.86 -17.05
C ARG A 124 -15.92 -1.66 -18.48
N ALA A 125 -14.61 -1.69 -18.71
CA ALA A 125 -14.11 -2.13 -20.00
C ALA A 125 -14.74 -3.51 -20.27
N LYS A 126 -15.47 -3.63 -21.38
CA LYS A 126 -16.05 -4.90 -21.84
C LYS A 126 -14.97 -5.98 -21.84
N PRO A 127 -15.18 -7.16 -21.25
CA PRO A 127 -14.30 -8.30 -21.45
C PRO A 127 -14.61 -8.89 -22.83
N ALA A 128 -14.11 -8.23 -23.88
CA ALA A 128 -13.97 -8.86 -25.18
C ALA A 128 -12.50 -9.28 -25.31
N GLN A 129 -12.25 -10.57 -25.08
CA GLN A 129 -11.03 -11.28 -25.44
C GLN A 129 -9.76 -10.90 -24.65
N ALA A 130 -9.77 -11.20 -23.34
CA ALA A 130 -8.51 -11.52 -22.67
C ALA A 130 -8.30 -13.05 -22.79
N PRO A 131 -7.18 -13.52 -23.36
CA PRO A 131 -6.91 -14.95 -23.45
C PRO A 131 -6.82 -15.55 -22.04
N ARG A 132 -7.42 -16.73 -21.86
CA ARG A 132 -7.26 -17.58 -20.68
C ARG A 132 -5.77 -17.89 -20.49
N ALA A 133 -5.13 -17.17 -19.57
CA ALA A 133 -3.82 -17.53 -19.03
C ALA A 133 -3.65 -16.86 -17.66
N LEU A 134 -4.55 -17.15 -16.73
CA LEU A 134 -4.17 -17.18 -15.32
C LEU A 134 -3.51 -18.54 -15.12
N VAL A 135 -2.21 -18.59 -15.40
CA VAL A 135 -1.38 -19.70 -14.96
C VAL A 135 -1.00 -19.35 -13.54
N THR A 136 -1.45 -20.12 -12.57
CA THR A 136 -0.98 -19.93 -11.20
C THR A 136 0.50 -20.33 -11.16
N LEU A 137 1.30 -19.69 -10.30
CA LEU A 137 2.72 -20.03 -10.13
C LEU A 137 2.93 -21.51 -9.77
N ALA A 138 1.90 -22.15 -9.19
CA ALA A 138 1.86 -23.58 -8.90
C ALA A 138 1.76 -24.47 -10.16
N ASP A 139 1.20 -23.97 -11.27
CA ASP A 139 0.99 -24.73 -12.51
C ASP A 139 2.21 -24.72 -13.45
N LEU A 140 3.26 -23.93 -13.16
CA LEU A 140 4.41 -23.70 -14.05
C LEU A 140 5.72 -24.37 -13.61
N VAL A 141 5.72 -25.09 -12.49
CA VAL A 141 6.96 -25.65 -11.92
C VAL A 141 6.76 -27.13 -11.59
N GLU A 142 6.77 -27.98 -12.61
CA GLU A 142 7.25 -29.35 -12.48
C GLU A 142 8.77 -29.32 -12.78
N GLY A 143 9.58 -29.08 -11.74
CA GLY A 143 11.03 -29.07 -11.89
C GLY A 143 11.73 -28.66 -10.61
N ASP A 144 12.60 -29.54 -10.12
CA ASP A 144 13.39 -29.46 -8.90
C ASP A 144 14.32 -28.23 -8.90
N ALA A 145 13.80 -27.08 -8.46
CA ALA A 145 14.58 -25.90 -8.12
C ALA A 145 14.69 -25.85 -6.59
N GLY A 146 15.79 -26.37 -6.06
CA GLY A 146 16.06 -26.52 -4.64
C GLY A 146 15.65 -25.31 -3.79
N GLY A 147 14.53 -25.47 -3.08
CA GLY A 147 14.18 -24.93 -1.76
C GLY A 147 14.11 -23.43 -1.50
N VAL A 148 14.92 -22.58 -2.15
CA VAL A 148 15.13 -21.18 -1.69
C VAL A 148 15.07 -20.15 -2.83
N GLY A 149 14.90 -20.59 -4.08
CA GLY A 149 14.96 -19.71 -5.26
C GLY A 149 13.66 -18.96 -5.60
N LEU A 150 12.49 -19.56 -5.35
CA LEU A 150 11.21 -19.09 -5.91
C LEU A 150 10.56 -17.95 -5.11
N GLU A 151 10.63 -18.00 -3.78
CA GLU A 151 10.10 -16.93 -2.93
C GLU A 151 10.91 -15.65 -3.07
N ARG A 152 12.25 -15.78 -3.12
CA ARG A 152 13.17 -14.64 -3.34
C ARG A 152 13.00 -14.03 -4.74
N LEU A 153 12.80 -14.85 -5.76
CA LEU A 153 12.52 -14.37 -7.12
C LEU A 153 11.15 -13.69 -7.23
N SER A 154 10.13 -14.25 -6.57
CA SER A 154 8.79 -13.66 -6.49
C SER A 154 8.80 -12.29 -5.80
N ALA A 155 9.46 -12.18 -4.65
CA ALA A 155 9.61 -10.92 -3.92
C ALA A 155 10.38 -9.88 -4.74
N ALA A 156 11.50 -10.26 -5.38
CA ALA A 156 12.27 -9.35 -6.23
C ALA A 156 11.47 -8.84 -7.43
N LEU A 157 10.65 -9.69 -8.06
CA LEU A 157 9.79 -9.31 -9.18
C LEU A 157 8.63 -8.41 -8.75
N GLN A 158 8.05 -8.63 -7.57
CA GLN A 158 7.00 -7.77 -7.02
C GLN A 158 7.53 -6.35 -6.77
N VAL A 159 8.74 -6.23 -6.20
CA VAL A 159 9.40 -4.94 -5.98
C VAL A 159 9.73 -4.27 -7.32
N TYR A 160 10.24 -5.02 -8.31
CA TYR A 160 10.54 -4.46 -9.64
C TYR A 160 9.28 -3.93 -10.35
N VAL A 161 8.17 -4.67 -10.32
CA VAL A 161 6.89 -4.25 -10.92
C VAL A 161 6.31 -3.03 -10.20
N ALA A 162 6.42 -2.97 -8.87
CA ALA A 162 5.98 -1.83 -8.08
C ALA A 162 6.77 -0.55 -8.41
N MET A 163 8.09 -0.66 -8.61
CA MET A 163 8.96 0.50 -8.94
C MET A 163 8.76 1.04 -10.37
N ARG A 164 8.39 0.19 -11.34
CA ARG A 164 8.33 0.56 -12.76
C ARG A 164 6.93 0.87 -13.28
N GLY A 165 5.88 0.40 -12.59
CA GLY A 165 4.52 0.45 -13.12
C GLY A 165 4.30 -0.39 -14.39
N GLU A 166 5.28 -1.20 -14.79
CA GLU A 166 5.25 -2.05 -15.97
C GLU A 166 4.91 -3.50 -15.58
N ARG A 167 4.02 -4.14 -16.35
CA ARG A 167 3.76 -5.58 -16.21
C ARG A 167 4.87 -6.35 -16.92
N ILE A 168 5.82 -6.89 -16.15
CA ILE A 168 6.75 -7.91 -16.67
C ILE A 168 6.13 -9.29 -16.43
N THR A 169 6.16 -10.14 -17.46
CA THR A 169 5.82 -11.55 -17.31
C THR A 169 7.03 -12.30 -16.75
N VAL A 170 6.80 -13.30 -15.90
CA VAL A 170 7.87 -14.16 -15.33
C VAL A 170 8.75 -14.75 -16.43
N ARG A 171 8.17 -15.06 -17.60
CA ARG A 171 8.89 -15.53 -18.77
C ARG A 171 9.87 -14.49 -19.35
N ALA A 172 9.46 -13.24 -19.49
CA ALA A 172 10.35 -12.18 -19.97
C ALA A 172 11.49 -11.90 -18.97
N ALA A 173 11.23 -12.04 -17.66
CA ALA A 173 12.26 -11.97 -16.64
C ALA A 173 13.24 -13.17 -16.72
N ALA A 174 12.73 -14.38 -16.90
CA ALA A 174 13.55 -15.58 -17.05
C ALA A 174 14.37 -15.61 -18.36
N GLU A 175 13.88 -14.96 -19.43
CA GLU A 175 14.62 -14.81 -20.69
C GLU A 175 15.68 -13.69 -20.62
N ALA A 176 15.47 -12.66 -19.79
CA ALA A 176 16.42 -11.56 -19.60
C ALA A 176 17.54 -11.87 -18.59
N PHE A 177 17.30 -12.80 -17.66
CA PHE A 177 18.23 -13.12 -16.58
C PHE A 177 18.38 -14.64 -16.46
N ASN A 178 19.61 -15.14 -16.64
CA ASN A 178 19.93 -16.57 -16.60
C ASN A 178 19.96 -17.14 -15.17
N THR A 179 20.07 -16.30 -14.15
CA THR A 179 20.09 -16.73 -12.74
C THR A 179 19.36 -15.73 -11.84
N THR A 180 18.87 -16.21 -10.69
CA THR A 180 18.31 -15.36 -9.62
C THR A 180 19.30 -14.28 -9.18
N ASP A 181 20.59 -14.61 -9.12
CA ASP A 181 21.65 -13.66 -8.75
C ASP A 181 21.79 -12.50 -9.74
N GLN A 182 21.48 -12.71 -11.03
CA GLN A 182 21.49 -11.64 -12.03
C GLN A 182 20.30 -10.68 -11.85
N VAL A 183 19.12 -11.20 -11.48
CA VAL A 183 17.95 -10.38 -11.14
C VAL A 183 18.24 -9.54 -9.88
N ILE A 184 18.80 -10.17 -8.85
CA ILE A 184 19.16 -9.50 -7.60
C ILE A 184 20.24 -8.45 -7.86
N ALA A 185 21.30 -8.78 -8.61
CA ALA A 185 22.37 -7.85 -8.94
C ALA A 185 21.86 -6.64 -9.75
N GLU A 186 20.92 -6.82 -10.68
CA GLU A 186 20.35 -5.72 -11.46
C GLU A 186 19.45 -4.81 -10.61
N VAL A 187 18.63 -5.39 -9.71
CA VAL A 187 17.82 -4.63 -8.75
C VAL A 187 18.73 -3.82 -7.83
N LEU A 188 19.79 -4.43 -7.29
CA LEU A 188 20.74 -3.77 -6.40
C LEU A 188 21.61 -2.72 -7.12
N SER A 189 22.03 -2.96 -8.37
CA SER A 189 22.83 -2.00 -9.14
C SER A 189 22.05 -0.72 -9.43
N ARG A 190 20.74 -0.83 -9.65
CA ARG A 190 19.84 0.31 -9.89
C ARG A 190 19.39 0.99 -8.60
N ALA A 191 19.21 0.25 -7.51
CA ALA A 191 19.02 0.83 -6.17
C ALA A 191 20.24 1.66 -5.74
N ARG A 192 21.46 1.26 -6.15
CA ARG A 192 22.69 2.06 -5.94
C ARG A 192 22.66 3.43 -6.62
N TRP A 193 21.98 3.58 -7.75
CA TRP A 193 21.82 4.90 -8.38
C TRP A 193 20.85 5.80 -7.60
N ALA A 194 19.84 5.22 -6.95
CA ALA A 194 18.95 5.96 -6.05
C ALA A 194 19.71 6.45 -4.79
N SER A 195 20.70 5.69 -4.29
CA SER A 195 21.50 6.05 -3.10
C SER A 195 22.49 7.22 -3.26
N ILE A 196 22.66 7.77 -4.47
CA ILE A 196 23.49 8.99 -4.67
C ILE A 196 22.67 10.26 -4.32
N ALA A 197 21.35 10.15 -4.21
CA ALA A 197 20.46 11.24 -3.83
C ALA A 197 20.14 11.24 -2.32
N GLY A 198 21.06 11.77 -1.51
CA GLY A 198 20.74 12.32 -0.17
C GLY A 198 20.91 11.38 1.04
N PRO A 199 21.25 11.92 2.23
CA PRO A 199 21.61 11.13 3.40
C PRO A 199 20.42 10.91 4.34
N ILE A 200 20.21 9.64 4.74
CA ILE A 200 19.88 9.12 6.09
C ILE A 200 18.94 7.90 5.97
N GLY A 201 19.40 6.78 6.54
CA GLY A 201 18.59 5.60 6.89
C GLY A 201 18.29 4.63 5.73
N ASN A 202 19.19 3.69 5.46
CA ASN A 202 19.11 2.81 4.28
C ASN A 202 18.43 1.45 4.59
N PRO A 203 17.18 1.18 4.15
CA PRO A 203 16.54 -0.14 4.28
C PRO A 203 17.25 -1.24 3.48
N VAL A 204 18.10 -0.90 2.50
CA VAL A 204 18.93 -1.85 1.74
C VAL A 204 20.07 -2.41 2.60
N MET A 205 20.56 -1.68 3.61
CA MET A 205 21.58 -2.22 4.52
C MET A 205 21.00 -3.30 5.44
N ALA A 206 19.75 -3.14 5.90
CA ALA A 206 19.05 -4.18 6.67
C ALA A 206 18.79 -5.44 5.82
N ALA A 207 18.49 -5.28 4.52
CA ALA A 207 18.35 -6.40 3.59
C ALA A 207 19.68 -7.08 3.24
N ILE A 208 20.82 -6.36 3.30
CA ILE A 208 22.16 -6.93 3.11
C ILE A 208 22.61 -7.73 4.34
N GLU A 209 22.31 -7.28 5.56
CA GLU A 209 22.59 -8.05 6.79
C GLU A 209 21.77 -9.35 6.86
N LEU A 210 20.50 -9.34 6.42
CA LEU A 210 19.64 -10.53 6.31
C LEU A 210 20.05 -11.52 5.20
N ALA A 211 20.93 -11.11 4.28
CA ALA A 211 21.41 -11.94 3.18
C ALA A 211 22.84 -12.49 3.40
N GLY A 212 23.48 -12.11 4.51
CA GLY A 212 24.86 -12.46 4.85
C GLY A 212 25.04 -13.57 5.89
N GLU A 213 23.95 -14.13 6.43
CA GLU A 213 23.92 -15.36 7.27
C GLU A 213 23.24 -16.52 6.53
#